data_AF-A0A2J7ZTG7-F1
#
_entry.id   AF-A0A2J7ZTG7-F1
#
_cell.length_a   1.000
_cell.length_b   1.000
_cell.length_c   1.000
_cell.angle_alpha   90.00
_cell.angle_beta   90.00
_cell.angle_gamma   90.00
#
_symmetry.space_group_name_H-M   'P 1'
#
loop_
_entity.id
_entity.type
_entity.pdbx_description
1 polymer ?
#
loop_
_entity_poly.entity_id
_entity_poly.type
_entity_poly.pdbx_seq_one_letter_code
_entity_poly.pdbx_strand_id
1 'polypeptide(L)'
;MGSLAPVTLDLSLARGLDYYTGVIYEAVLGGANVGSIAAGGRYDKLVGMFSGKDVPAVGVSIGIERVFAIMEQQVRERAAASGKPVRAVETDVLVGSIGGGLQAYNTGGSSQAHPREVENRPTI
;
A
#
# COMPACT_ATOMS: atom_id res chain seq x y z
N MET A 1 -0.61 32.77 6.03
CA MET A 1 -2.02 32.75 6.45
C MET A 1 -2.57 31.39 6.01
N GLY A 2 -2.91 30.51 6.95
CA GLY A 2 -2.98 29.07 6.75
C GLY A 2 -4.03 28.64 5.71
N SER A 3 -3.59 27.88 4.70
CA SER A 3 -4.48 27.23 3.74
C SER A 3 -5.18 26.06 4.44
N LEU A 4 -6.44 26.27 4.84
CA LEU A 4 -7.34 25.19 5.26
C LEU A 4 -8.05 24.65 4.01
N ALA A 5 -7.39 23.78 3.25
CA ALA A 5 -8.07 22.91 2.30
C ALA A 5 -7.47 21.50 2.42
N PRO A 6 -8.28 20.42 2.51
CA PRO A 6 -9.62 20.29 1.93
C PRO A 6 -10.67 19.81 2.96
N VAL A 7 -11.40 20.74 3.59
CA VAL A 7 -12.57 20.39 4.41
C VAL A 7 -13.77 21.18 3.90
N THR A 8 -14.78 20.47 3.42
CA THR A 8 -16.05 21.05 2.96
C THR A 8 -17.12 20.70 3.98
N LEU A 9 -17.86 21.70 4.45
CA LEU A 9 -19.03 21.47 5.29
C LEU A 9 -20.21 21.09 4.39
N ASP A 10 -20.59 19.82 4.43
CA ASP A 10 -21.75 19.31 3.71
C ASP A 10 -22.89 19.03 4.69
N LEU A 11 -23.96 19.82 4.60
CA LEU A 11 -25.16 19.67 5.43
C LEU A 11 -26.03 18.48 5.00
N SER A 12 -25.80 17.93 3.80
CA SER A 12 -26.49 16.74 3.31
C SER A 12 -25.85 15.45 3.81
N LEU A 13 -24.64 15.53 4.39
CA LEU A 13 -23.95 14.38 4.94
C LEU A 13 -24.74 13.82 6.12
N ALA A 14 -25.39 12.69 5.90
CA ALA A 14 -26.01 11.87 6.93
C ALA A 14 -25.41 10.46 6.86
N ARG A 15 -25.10 9.88 8.03
CA ARG A 15 -24.58 8.52 8.11
C ARG A 15 -25.70 7.57 8.54
N GLY A 16 -25.69 6.36 7.99
CA GLY A 16 -26.71 5.33 8.27
C GLY A 16 -26.63 4.68 9.65
N LEU A 17 -25.97 5.31 10.62
CA LEU A 17 -25.76 4.79 11.97
C LEU A 17 -26.22 5.85 12.98
N ASP A 18 -27.16 5.49 13.84
CA ASP A 18 -27.83 6.37 14.80
C ASP A 18 -27.01 6.64 16.08
N TYR A 19 -25.87 5.97 16.25
CA TYR A 19 -25.00 6.14 17.42
C TYR A 19 -24.18 7.44 17.42
N TYR A 20 -24.12 8.16 16.29
CA TYR A 20 -23.40 9.43 16.23
C TYR A 20 -24.17 10.52 16.99
N THR A 21 -23.44 11.29 17.79
CA THR A 21 -23.99 12.29 18.73
C THR A 21 -23.55 13.72 18.43
N GLY A 22 -22.63 13.90 17.49
CA GLY A 22 -22.06 15.20 17.15
C GLY A 22 -21.50 15.21 15.74
N VAL A 23 -20.29 15.74 15.58
CA VAL A 23 -19.63 15.83 14.28
C VAL A 23 -19.51 14.46 13.61
N ILE A 24 -19.80 14.45 12.30
CA ILE A 24 -19.53 13.34 11.39
C ILE A 24 -18.67 13.87 10.25
N TYR A 25 -17.81 13.01 9.72
CA TYR A 25 -16.93 13.35 8.62
C TYR A 25 -16.75 12.16 7.69
N GLU A 26 -16.52 12.48 6.43
CA GLU A 26 -16.30 11.55 5.35
C GLU A 26 -15.13 12.04 4.49
N ALA A 27 -14.23 11.13 4.13
CA ALA A 27 -13.10 11.39 3.25
C ALA A 27 -13.37 10.74 1.90
N VAL A 28 -13.37 11.56 0.86
CA VAL A 28 -13.52 11.15 -0.54
C VAL A 28 -12.25 11.50 -1.30
N LEU A 29 -11.87 10.66 -2.27
CA LEU A 29 -10.74 10.98 -3.13
C LEU A 29 -11.22 11.75 -4.36
N GLY A 30 -10.78 13.00 -4.49
CA GLY A 30 -11.11 13.84 -5.64
C GLY A 30 -10.66 13.20 -6.95
N GLY A 31 -11.57 13.13 -7.92
CA GLY A 31 -11.32 12.57 -9.25
C GLY A 31 -11.45 11.05 -9.36
N ALA A 32 -11.72 10.33 -8.26
CA ALA A 32 -11.91 8.88 -8.27
C ALA A 32 -13.37 8.52 -7.94
N ASN A 33 -14.05 7.80 -8.84
CA ASN A 33 -15.45 7.36 -8.68
C ASN A 33 -15.59 6.14 -7.74
N VAL A 34 -14.88 6.15 -6.61
CA VAL A 34 -14.77 4.98 -5.70
C VAL A 34 -15.61 5.16 -4.42
N GLY A 35 -16.25 6.32 -4.29
CA GLY A 35 -16.97 6.72 -3.08
C GLY A 35 -16.03 7.05 -1.93
N SER A 36 -16.56 7.00 -0.71
CA SER A 36 -15.81 7.30 0.52
C SER A 36 -14.75 6.26 0.84
N ILE A 37 -13.54 6.72 1.17
CA ILE A 37 -12.40 5.90 1.57
C ILE A 37 -12.19 5.85 3.08
N ALA A 38 -12.72 6.83 3.81
CA ALA A 38 -12.72 6.84 5.27
C ALA A 38 -13.91 7.63 5.80
N ALA A 39 -14.41 7.27 6.97
CA ALA A 39 -15.48 7.99 7.63
C ALA A 39 -15.35 7.87 9.14
N GLY A 40 -15.97 8.80 9.87
CA GLY A 40 -15.97 8.77 11.31
C GLY A 40 -16.84 9.85 11.92
N GLY A 41 -16.72 10.00 13.22
CA GLY A 41 -17.49 10.98 13.96
C GLY A 41 -17.46 10.76 15.46
N ARG A 42 -18.23 11.58 16.17
CA ARG A 42 -18.35 11.57 17.63
C ARG A 42 -19.53 10.70 18.10
N TYR A 43 -19.31 9.82 19.07
CA TYR A 43 -20.26 8.81 19.53
C TYR A 43 -20.26 8.63 21.06
N ASP A 44 -20.63 9.68 21.80
CA ASP A 44 -20.49 9.73 23.26
C ASP A 44 -21.34 8.70 24.04
N LYS A 45 -22.45 8.25 23.44
CA LYS A 45 -23.41 7.33 24.09
C LYS A 45 -23.15 5.86 23.81
N LEU A 46 -22.33 5.54 22.80
CA LEU A 46 -22.15 4.16 22.32
C LEU A 46 -21.55 3.25 23.39
N VAL A 47 -20.51 3.71 24.08
CA VAL A 47 -19.88 2.96 25.18
C VAL A 47 -20.77 2.91 26.41
N GLY A 48 -21.59 3.93 26.62
CA GLY A 48 -22.56 4.00 27.74
C GLY A 48 -23.62 2.92 27.69
N MET A 49 -24.00 2.46 26.50
CA MET A 49 -24.95 1.34 26.31
C MET A 49 -24.47 0.04 26.96
N PHE A 50 -23.15 -0.14 27.15
CA PHE A 50 -22.56 -1.35 27.72
C PHE A 50 -21.98 -1.16 29.12
N SER A 51 -21.61 0.08 29.48
CA SER A 51 -20.91 0.39 30.75
C SER A 51 -21.79 1.09 31.79
N GLY A 52 -22.98 1.55 31.42
CA GLY A 52 -23.90 2.29 32.31
C GLY A 52 -23.46 3.72 32.64
N LYS A 53 -22.41 4.22 31.99
CA LYS A 53 -21.90 5.58 32.12
C LYS A 53 -21.57 6.15 30.75
N ASP A 54 -21.95 7.39 30.47
CA ASP A 54 -21.57 8.05 29.22
C ASP A 54 -20.05 8.23 29.16
N VAL A 55 -19.44 7.81 28.04
CA VAL A 55 -18.00 7.93 27.78
C VAL A 55 -17.84 8.63 26.43
N PRO A 56 -17.49 9.92 26.42
CA PRO A 56 -17.27 10.67 25.20
C PRO A 56 -16.19 10.03 24.32
N ALA A 57 -16.48 9.88 23.04
CA ALA A 57 -15.57 9.19 22.12
C ALA A 57 -15.68 9.72 20.69
N VAL A 58 -14.56 9.68 19.98
CA VAL A 58 -14.44 10.03 18.56
C VAL A 58 -13.54 9.00 17.91
N GLY A 59 -13.83 8.68 16.64
CA GLY A 59 -13.08 7.66 15.93
C GLY A 59 -13.26 7.78 14.43
N VAL A 60 -12.36 7.12 13.72
CA VAL A 60 -12.34 7.05 12.26
C VAL A 60 -12.15 5.60 11.84
N SER A 61 -12.74 5.24 10.71
CA SER A 61 -12.52 3.99 10.02
C SER A 61 -12.05 4.27 8.61
N ILE A 62 -11.11 3.45 8.13
CA ILE A 62 -10.52 3.53 6.80
C ILE A 62 -10.89 2.25 6.05
N GLY A 63 -11.48 2.39 4.87
CA GLY A 63 -11.81 1.29 3.98
C GLY A 63 -10.58 0.84 3.21
N ILE A 64 -9.81 -0.07 3.80
CA ILE A 64 -8.54 -0.56 3.28
C ILE A 64 -8.70 -1.13 1.86
N GLU A 65 -9.79 -1.82 1.58
CA GLU A 65 -10.10 -2.40 0.27
C GLU A 65 -10.16 -1.33 -0.83
N ARG A 66 -10.81 -0.19 -0.54
CA ARG A 66 -10.90 0.93 -1.50
C ARG A 66 -9.56 1.60 -1.70
N VAL A 67 -8.79 1.77 -0.62
CA VAL A 67 -7.44 2.34 -0.69
C VAL A 67 -6.54 1.48 -1.57
N PHE A 68 -6.54 0.15 -1.37
CA PHE A 68 -5.76 -0.76 -2.21
C PHE A 68 -6.20 -0.74 -3.68
N ALA A 69 -7.50 -0.72 -3.96
CA ALA A 69 -8.00 -0.66 -5.35
C ALA A 69 -7.48 0.60 -6.07
N ILE A 70 -7.51 1.75 -5.40
CA ILE A 70 -6.98 3.01 -5.93
C ILE A 70 -5.46 2.91 -6.14
N MET A 71 -4.73 2.40 -5.15
CA MET A 71 -3.28 2.26 -5.22
C MET A 71 -2.85 1.31 -6.35
N GLU A 72 -3.55 0.19 -6.51
CA GLU A 72 -3.27 -0.78 -7.56
C GLU A 72 -3.46 -0.15 -8.95
N GLN A 73 -4.54 0.61 -9.14
CA GLN A 73 -4.78 1.34 -10.38
C GLN A 73 -3.66 2.34 -10.67
N GLN A 74 -3.28 3.16 -9.68
CA GLN A 74 -2.20 4.14 -9.82
C GLN A 74 -0.85 3.50 -10.13
N VAL A 75 -0.55 2.37 -9.49
CA VAL A 75 0.69 1.61 -9.74
C VAL A 75 0.69 1.04 -11.16
N ARG A 76 -0.44 0.51 -11.63
CA ARG A 76 -0.59 -0.01 -12.99
C ARG A 76 -0.40 1.09 -14.04
N GLU A 77 -0.99 2.26 -13.83
CA GLU A 77 -0.82 3.43 -14.69
C GLU A 77 0.65 3.89 -14.74
N ARG A 78 1.32 3.94 -13.57
CA ARG A 78 2.76 4.29 -13.48
C ARG A 78 3.66 3.24 -14.14
N ALA A 79 3.35 1.96 -14.02
CA ALA A 79 4.07 0.87 -14.67
C ALA A 79 3.93 0.96 -16.19
N ALA A 80 2.73 1.24 -16.69
CA ALA A 80 2.49 1.47 -18.12
C ALA A 80 3.26 2.68 -18.65
N ALA A 81 3.27 3.80 -17.90
CA ALA A 81 4.00 5.01 -18.29
C ALA A 81 5.53 4.85 -18.26
N SER A 82 6.06 4.04 -17.34
CA SER A 82 7.51 3.81 -17.20
C SER A 82 8.04 2.64 -18.03
N GLY A 83 7.17 1.85 -18.65
CA GLY A 83 7.52 0.65 -19.41
C GLY A 83 8.13 -0.48 -18.57
N LYS A 84 8.14 -0.35 -17.24
CA LYS A 84 8.68 -1.34 -16.30
C LYS A 84 7.54 -2.06 -15.58
N PRO A 85 7.45 -3.41 -15.67
CA PRO A 85 6.42 -4.14 -14.97
C PRO A 85 6.62 -4.09 -13.45
N VAL A 86 5.52 -4.13 -12.70
CA VAL A 86 5.54 -4.27 -11.24
C VAL A 86 6.09 -5.64 -10.89
N ARG A 87 7.16 -5.68 -10.10
CA ARG A 87 7.75 -6.95 -9.61
C ARG A 87 7.08 -7.33 -8.30
N ALA A 88 6.68 -8.60 -8.16
CA ALA A 88 6.16 -9.14 -6.90
C ALA A 88 7.26 -9.45 -5.89
N VAL A 89 8.50 -9.59 -6.36
CA VAL A 89 9.67 -9.94 -5.56
C VAL A 89 10.80 -8.95 -5.81
N GLU A 90 11.55 -8.67 -4.76
CA GLU A 90 12.78 -7.87 -4.79
C GLU A 90 13.98 -8.79 -5.06
N THR A 91 13.89 -9.61 -6.12
CA THR A 91 15.04 -10.42 -6.52
C THR A 91 16.09 -9.51 -7.15
N ASP A 92 17.22 -9.40 -6.47
CA ASP A 92 18.39 -8.68 -6.98
C ASP A 92 19.24 -9.58 -7.89
N VAL A 93 19.44 -10.84 -7.50
CA VAL A 93 20.28 -11.80 -8.23
C VAL A 93 19.65 -13.19 -8.22
N LEU A 94 19.64 -13.84 -9.39
CA LEU A 94 19.36 -15.26 -9.55
C LEU A 94 20.67 -15.97 -9.94
N VAL A 95 21.13 -16.91 -9.12
CA VAL A 95 22.29 -17.76 -9.45
C VAL A 95 21.77 -19.09 -10.02
N GLY A 96 22.13 -19.40 -11.27
CA GLY A 96 21.76 -20.65 -11.93
C GLY A 96 22.96 -21.25 -12.66
N SER A 97 23.01 -22.58 -12.75
CA SER A 97 23.97 -23.34 -13.56
C SER A 97 23.20 -24.14 -14.60
N ILE A 98 23.58 -24.04 -15.88
CA ILE A 98 23.08 -24.90 -16.95
C ILE A 98 24.23 -25.83 -17.34
N GLY A 99 24.08 -27.13 -17.10
CA GLY A 99 25.14 -28.12 -17.33
C GLY A 99 26.32 -27.99 -16.36
N GLY A 100 27.04 -29.09 -16.15
CA GLY A 100 28.14 -29.15 -15.17
C GLY A 100 29.34 -28.32 -15.61
N GLY A 101 29.41 -27.05 -15.21
CA GLY A 101 30.68 -26.30 -15.32
C GLY A 101 30.63 -24.78 -15.35
N LEU A 102 29.48 -24.10 -15.42
CA LEU A 102 29.45 -22.63 -15.44
C LEU A 102 28.61 -22.04 -14.30
N GLN A 103 29.28 -21.40 -13.36
CA GLN A 103 28.66 -20.60 -12.30
C GLN A 103 28.66 -19.14 -12.74
N ALA A 104 27.49 -18.61 -13.12
CA ALA A 104 27.34 -17.21 -13.46
C ALA A 104 27.17 -16.38 -12.17
N TYR A 105 28.16 -15.53 -11.89
CA TYR A 105 28.11 -14.52 -10.82
C TYR A 105 27.93 -13.15 -11.45
N ASN A 106 26.92 -12.40 -11.01
CA ASN A 106 26.74 -11.01 -11.41
C ASN A 106 27.45 -10.11 -10.39
N THR A 107 28.69 -9.73 -10.67
CA THR A 107 29.36 -8.63 -9.96
C THR A 107 29.00 -7.35 -10.69
N GLY A 108 28.30 -6.44 -10.00
CA GLY A 108 27.69 -5.25 -10.61
C GLY A 108 28.56 -4.57 -11.66
N GLY A 109 28.05 -4.49 -12.90
CA GLY A 109 28.55 -3.60 -13.95
C GLY A 109 29.21 -4.26 -15.17
N SER A 110 29.61 -5.53 -15.13
CA SER A 110 30.17 -6.18 -16.32
C SER A 110 30.14 -7.70 -16.20
N SER A 111 29.34 -8.36 -17.05
CA SER A 111 29.32 -9.82 -17.17
C SER A 111 30.60 -10.28 -17.88
N GLN A 112 31.51 -10.94 -17.17
CA GLN A 112 32.58 -11.74 -17.78
C GLN A 112 32.45 -13.19 -17.31
N ALA A 113 32.28 -14.10 -18.26
CA ALA A 113 32.43 -15.52 -18.03
C ALA A 113 33.93 -15.84 -17.98
N HIS A 114 34.44 -16.21 -16.80
CA HIS A 114 35.79 -16.73 -16.66
C HIS A 114 35.72 -18.26 -16.70
N PRO A 115 36.27 -18.93 -17.74
CA PRO A 115 36.43 -20.37 -17.72
C PRO A 115 37.41 -20.71 -16.59
N ARG A 116 37.00 -21.52 -15.61
CA ARG A 116 37.96 -22.14 -14.70
C ARG A 116 38.64 -23.28 -15.46
N GLU A 117 39.86 -23.02 -15.92
CA GLU A 117 40.74 -24.06 -16.43
C GLU A 117 41.09 -24.98 -15.24
N VAL A 118 40.65 -26.23 -15.32
CA VAL A 118 41.00 -27.26 -14.32
C VAL A 118 42.46 -27.62 -14.57
N GLU A 119 43.36 -26.98 -13.82
CA GLU A 119 44.79 -27.32 -13.83
C GLU A 119 44.94 -28.76 -13.31
N ASN A 120 45.14 -29.68 -14.25
CA ASN A 120 45.47 -31.08 -14.00
C ASN A 120 46.90 -31.13 -13.45
N ARG A 121 47.08 -31.01 -12.13
CA ARG A 121 48.35 -31.36 -11.48
C ARG A 121 48.35 -32.85 -11.11
N PRO A 122 49.32 -33.64 -11.60
CA PRO A 122 49.52 -34.98 -11.08
C PRO A 122 50.11 -34.83 -9.67
N THR A 123 49.44 -35.43 -8.68
CA THR A 123 50.03 -35.63 -7.36
C THR A 123 50.37 -37.11 -7.26
N ILE A 124 51.68 -37.35 -7.18
CA ILE A 124 52.47 -38.57 -6.92
C ILE A 124 51.67 -39.82 -6.51
#